data_AF-A0A3D5UUY0-F1
#
_entry.id   AF-A0A3D5UUY0-F1
#
_cell.length_a   1.000
_cell.length_b   1.000
_cell.length_c   1.000
_cell.angle_alpha   90.00
_cell.angle_beta   90.00
_cell.angle_gamma   90.00
#
_symmetry.space_group_name_H-M   'P 1'
#
loop_
_entity.id
_entity.type
_entity.pdbx_description
1 polymer ?
#
loop_
_entity_poly.entity_id
_entity_poly.type
_entity_poly.pdbx_seq_one_letter_code
_entity_poly.pdbx_strand_id
1 'polypeptide(L)'
;MTTETATPEKALADVRKEIDAIDDAMQDLLQKRTELVVEVAEAKARAASAAGKGSFVAFRPGREAEVIRRLAERHKGALPLRVLIRLWREIMAAMTRIQGPFRVDVFGPEGDALGYWDLARNYYGS
;
A
#
# COMPACT_ATOMS: atom_id res chain seq x y z
N MET A 1 45.98 -25.45 -7.97
CA MET A 1 44.83 -25.99 -7.20
C MET A 1 44.09 -24.81 -6.62
N THR A 2 42.99 -24.43 -7.26
CA THR A 2 42.21 -23.21 -6.96
C THR A 2 41.41 -23.41 -5.69
N THR A 3 41.70 -22.60 -4.67
CA THR A 3 40.91 -22.52 -3.43
C THR A 3 39.59 -21.84 -3.73
N GLU A 4 38.52 -22.61 -3.70
CA GLU A 4 37.13 -22.15 -3.72
C GLU A 4 36.83 -21.50 -2.37
N THR A 5 36.79 -20.16 -2.33
CA THR A 5 36.42 -19.40 -1.13
C THR A 5 34.91 -19.51 -0.92
N ALA A 6 34.49 -20.48 -0.11
CA ALA A 6 33.13 -20.54 0.40
C ALA A 6 32.85 -19.30 1.26
N THR A 7 31.79 -18.55 0.93
CA THR A 7 31.32 -17.42 1.74
C THR A 7 30.83 -17.95 3.09
N PRO A 8 31.29 -17.41 4.23
CA PRO A 8 30.84 -17.89 5.53
C PRO A 8 29.33 -17.68 5.69
N GLU A 9 28.64 -18.72 6.13
CA GLU A 9 27.20 -18.70 6.37
C GLU A 9 26.88 -17.74 7.51
N LYS A 10 25.93 -16.82 7.29
CA LYS A 10 25.59 -15.78 8.26
C LYS A 10 24.86 -16.39 9.44
N ALA A 11 25.28 -16.05 10.67
CA ALA A 11 24.61 -16.53 11.87
C ALA A 11 23.15 -16.05 11.92
N LEU A 12 22.24 -16.90 12.39
CA LEU A 12 20.80 -16.60 12.48
C LEU A 12 20.51 -15.28 13.22
N ALA A 13 21.26 -14.99 14.28
CA ALA A 13 21.11 -13.76 15.06
C ALA A 13 21.39 -12.51 14.22
N ASP A 14 22.38 -12.56 13.32
CA ASP A 14 22.74 -11.43 12.48
C ASP A 14 21.75 -11.26 11.32
N VAL A 15 21.16 -12.34 10.81
CA VAL A 15 20.05 -12.27 9.85
C VAL A 15 18.83 -11.59 10.47
N ARG A 16 18.47 -11.93 11.72
CA ARG A 16 17.34 -11.31 12.40
C ARG A 16 17.54 -9.81 12.62
N LYS A 17 18.72 -9.38 13.06
CA LYS A 17 19.04 -7.94 13.19
C LYS A 17 18.89 -7.17 11.87
N GLU A 18 19.24 -7.79 10.74
CA GLU A 18 19.01 -7.17 9.43
C GLU A 18 17.53 -7.07 9.06
N ILE A 19 16.72 -8.07 9.42
CA ILE A 19 15.27 -8.02 9.25
C ILE A 19 14.69 -6.88 10.09
N ASP A 20 15.05 -6.80 11.37
CA ASP A 20 14.57 -5.74 12.27
C ASP A 20 14.91 -4.34 11.72
N ALA A 21 16.14 -4.15 11.23
CA ALA A 21 16.56 -2.89 10.62
C ALA A 21 15.79 -2.56 9.33
N ILE A 22 15.41 -3.56 8.55
CA ILE A 22 14.55 -3.38 7.36
C ILE A 22 13.13 -3.01 7.77
N ASP A 23 12.59 -3.64 8.81
CA ASP A 23 11.24 -3.37 9.32
C ASP A 23 11.13 -1.93 9.85
N ASP A 24 12.12 -1.46 10.62
CA ASP A 24 12.21 -0.07 11.07
C ASP A 24 12.24 0.91 9.88
N ALA A 25 13.10 0.63 8.89
CA ALA A 25 13.18 1.48 7.68
C ALA A 25 11.88 1.48 6.87
N MET A 26 11.17 0.34 6.81
CA MET A 26 9.85 0.29 6.17
C MET A 26 8.83 1.16 6.92
N GLN A 27 8.82 1.13 8.24
CA GLN A 27 7.95 1.97 9.06
C GLN A 27 8.23 3.47 8.82
N ASP A 28 9.50 3.87 8.82
CA ASP A 28 9.92 5.25 8.54
C ASP A 28 9.46 5.72 7.15
N LEU A 29 9.63 4.86 6.14
CA LEU A 29 9.19 5.16 4.77
C LEU A 29 7.67 5.30 4.67
N LEU A 30 6.91 4.50 5.42
CA LEU A 30 5.45 4.61 5.48
C LEU A 30 5.02 5.91 6.18
N GLN A 31 5.69 6.30 7.26
CA GLN A 31 5.45 7.57 7.94
C GLN A 31 5.70 8.76 7.01
N LYS A 32 6.86 8.79 6.35
CA LYS A 32 7.18 9.82 5.35
C LYS A 32 6.18 9.85 4.19
N ARG A 33 5.73 8.68 3.71
CA ARG A 33 4.69 8.61 2.68
C ARG A 33 3.37 9.19 3.17
N THR A 34 3.05 9.04 4.45
CA THR A 34 1.84 9.58 5.07
C THR A 34 1.87 11.10 5.09
N GLU A 35 2.99 11.71 5.47
CA GLU A 35 3.19 13.17 5.45
C GLU A 35 2.94 13.75 4.05
N LEU A 36 3.50 13.13 3.01
CA LEU A 36 3.28 13.54 1.62
C LEU A 36 1.79 13.42 1.21
N VAL A 37 1.06 12.47 1.76
CA VAL A 37 -0.38 12.32 1.48
C VAL A 37 -1.19 13.43 2.14
N VAL A 38 -0.80 13.88 3.33
CA VAL A 38 -1.40 15.04 4.00
C VAL A 38 -1.19 16.29 3.13
N GLU A 39 0.04 16.52 2.65
CA GLU A 39 0.31 17.65 1.74
C GLU A 39 -0.56 17.60 0.46
N VAL A 40 -0.74 16.41 -0.12
CA VAL A 40 -1.63 16.21 -1.27
C VAL A 40 -3.09 16.51 -0.91
N ALA A 41 -3.56 16.10 0.28
CA ALA A 41 -4.90 16.40 0.75
C ALA A 41 -5.13 17.90 0.85
N GLU A 42 -4.19 18.62 1.47
CA GLU A 42 -4.26 20.07 1.61
C GLU A 42 -4.25 20.79 0.26
N ALA A 43 -3.38 20.35 -0.66
CA ALA A 43 -3.32 20.92 -2.01
C ALA A 43 -4.65 20.73 -2.75
N LYS A 44 -5.28 19.56 -2.65
CA LYS A 44 -6.60 19.29 -3.23
C LYS A 44 -7.71 20.11 -2.57
N ALA A 45 -7.66 20.30 -1.25
CA ALA A 45 -8.60 21.14 -0.52
C ALA A 45 -8.52 22.60 -0.96
N ARG A 46 -7.29 23.15 -1.06
CA ARG A 46 -7.05 24.50 -1.58
C ARG A 46 -7.58 24.66 -3.01
N ALA A 47 -7.31 23.69 -3.88
CA ALA A 47 -7.79 23.71 -5.27
C ALA A 47 -9.33 23.63 -5.36
N ALA A 48 -9.97 22.81 -4.52
CA ALA A 48 -11.42 22.72 -4.46
C ALA A 48 -12.05 24.06 -4.01
N SER A 49 -11.52 24.65 -2.94
CA SER A 49 -11.96 25.95 -2.43
C SER A 49 -11.83 27.07 -3.47
N ALA A 50 -10.67 27.15 -4.16
CA ALA A 50 -10.45 28.11 -5.24
C ALA A 50 -11.43 27.92 -6.43
N ALA A 51 -11.90 26.70 -6.66
CA ALA A 51 -12.91 26.39 -7.66
C ALA A 51 -14.37 26.52 -7.15
N GLY A 52 -14.58 27.08 -5.95
CA GLY A 52 -15.90 27.24 -5.34
C GLY A 52 -16.55 25.93 -4.87
N LYS A 53 -15.77 24.86 -4.69
CA LYS A 53 -16.25 23.54 -4.24
C LYS A 53 -16.00 23.35 -2.75
N GLY A 54 -16.97 22.77 -2.05
CA GLY A 54 -16.86 22.45 -0.62
C GLY A 54 -16.07 21.18 -0.31
N SER A 55 -15.73 20.36 -1.30
CA SER A 55 -15.00 19.09 -1.11
C SER A 55 -14.25 18.64 -2.37
N PHE A 56 -13.41 17.62 -2.22
CA PHE A 56 -12.72 16.95 -3.33
C PHE A 56 -12.83 15.42 -3.22
N VAL A 57 -12.63 14.73 -4.34
CA VAL A 57 -12.64 13.26 -4.40
C VAL A 57 -11.23 12.73 -4.09
N ALA A 58 -11.09 12.07 -2.93
CA ALA A 58 -9.85 11.45 -2.48
C ALA A 58 -9.51 10.19 -3.29
N PHE A 59 -10.49 9.30 -3.47
CA PHE A 59 -10.33 8.03 -4.17
C PHE A 59 -10.13 8.22 -5.69
N ARG A 60 -9.01 7.71 -6.23
CA ARG A 60 -8.64 7.86 -7.65
C ARG A 60 -8.19 6.50 -8.22
N PRO A 61 -9.12 5.63 -8.67
CA PRO A 61 -8.80 4.26 -9.07
C PRO A 61 -7.81 4.17 -10.23
N GLY A 62 -7.83 5.13 -11.17
CA GLY A 62 -6.84 5.19 -12.25
C GLY A 62 -5.41 5.36 -11.72
N ARG A 63 -5.22 6.23 -10.73
CA ARG A 63 -3.92 6.46 -10.09
C ARG A 63 -3.45 5.23 -9.32
N GLU A 64 -4.35 4.52 -8.63
CA GLU A 64 -4.02 3.26 -7.94
C GLU A 64 -3.56 2.19 -8.94
N ALA A 65 -4.29 2.02 -10.04
CA ALA A 65 -3.95 1.07 -11.08
C ALA A 65 -2.55 1.33 -11.67
N GLU A 66 -2.20 2.59 -11.93
CA GLU A 66 -0.85 2.98 -12.37
C GLU A 66 0.23 2.55 -11.37
N VAL A 67 0.01 2.80 -10.07
CA VAL A 67 0.99 2.43 -9.03
C VAL A 67 1.14 0.92 -8.95
N ILE A 68 0.03 0.17 -8.96
CA ILE A 68 0.05 -1.30 -8.91
C ILE A 68 0.75 -1.89 -10.13
N ARG A 69 0.46 -1.41 -11.35
CA ARG A 69 1.13 -1.88 -12.58
C ARG A 69 2.64 -1.65 -12.51
N ARG A 70 3.06 -0.44 -12.14
CA ARG A 70 4.49 -0.10 -11.97
C ARG A 70 5.18 -1.01 -10.94
N LEU A 71 4.51 -1.37 -9.84
CA LEU A 71 5.08 -2.27 -8.83
C LEU A 71 5.16 -3.71 -9.32
N ALA A 72 4.14 -4.17 -10.05
CA ALA A 72 4.13 -5.49 -10.67
C ALA A 72 5.24 -5.63 -11.72
N GLU A 73 5.46 -4.60 -12.55
CA GLU A 73 6.55 -4.57 -13.54
C GLU A 73 7.94 -4.61 -12.89
N ARG A 74 8.10 -3.95 -11.73
CA ARG A 74 9.35 -3.97 -10.96
C ARG A 74 9.56 -5.26 -10.17
N HIS A 75 8.52 -6.07 -9.99
CA HIS A 75 8.54 -7.20 -9.07
C HIS A 75 9.55 -8.28 -9.48
N LYS A 76 10.41 -8.66 -8.52
CA LYS A 76 11.40 -9.73 -8.64
C LYS A 76 11.55 -10.41 -7.28
N GLY A 77 12.00 -11.66 -7.26
CA GLY A 77 12.30 -12.40 -6.04
C GLY A 77 11.18 -13.34 -5.58
N ALA A 78 11.32 -13.84 -4.35
CA ALA A 78 10.51 -14.95 -3.84
C ALA A 78 9.15 -14.54 -3.22
N LEU A 79 8.96 -13.26 -2.87
CA LEU A 79 7.69 -12.78 -2.35
C LEU A 79 6.61 -12.93 -3.43
N PRO A 80 5.46 -13.60 -3.19
CA PRO A 80 4.46 -13.73 -4.23
C PRO A 80 3.86 -12.37 -4.64
N LEU A 81 3.79 -12.09 -5.94
CA LEU A 81 3.24 -10.83 -6.47
C LEU A 81 1.87 -10.47 -5.90
N ARG A 82 0.99 -11.47 -5.73
CA ARG A 82 -0.35 -11.26 -5.13
C ARG A 82 -0.29 -10.66 -3.72
N VAL A 83 0.72 -11.03 -2.92
CA VAL A 83 0.91 -10.53 -1.55
C VAL A 83 1.41 -9.10 -1.60
N LEU A 84 2.39 -8.79 -2.46
CA LEU A 84 2.86 -7.43 -2.70
C LEU A 84 1.69 -6.50 -3.07
N ILE A 85 0.82 -6.92 -3.98
CA ILE A 85 -0.34 -6.15 -4.41
C ILE A 85 -1.30 -5.92 -3.24
N ARG A 86 -1.59 -6.94 -2.42
CA ARG A 86 -2.47 -6.80 -1.24
C ARG A 86 -1.92 -5.81 -0.22
N LEU A 87 -0.62 -5.88 0.10
CA LEU A 87 0.03 -4.92 1.00
C LEU A 87 -0.11 -3.48 0.47
N TRP A 88 0.14 -3.28 -0.83
CA TRP A 88 0.02 -1.94 -1.42
C TRP A 88 -1.41 -1.43 -1.48
N ARG A 89 -2.41 -2.31 -1.65
CA ARG A 89 -3.83 -1.92 -1.59
C ARG A 89 -4.21 -1.46 -0.19
N GLU A 90 -3.79 -2.17 0.85
CA GLU A 90 -4.02 -1.75 2.24
C GLU A 90 -3.41 -0.37 2.51
N ILE A 91 -2.16 -0.19 2.09
CA ILE A 91 -1.46 1.09 2.21
C ILE A 91 -2.19 2.22 1.44
N MET A 92 -2.72 1.95 0.23
CA MET A 92 -3.48 2.94 -0.53
C MET A 92 -4.84 3.26 0.08
N ALA A 93 -5.53 2.26 0.62
CA ALA A 93 -6.80 2.42 1.32
C ALA A 93 -6.66 3.32 2.54
N ALA A 94 -5.64 3.08 3.38
CA ALA A 94 -5.33 3.93 4.53
C ALA A 94 -5.07 5.40 4.11
N MET A 95 -4.25 5.62 3.08
CA MET A 95 -3.96 6.97 2.59
C MET A 95 -5.15 7.67 1.94
N THR A 96 -6.07 6.92 1.34
CA THR A 96 -7.33 7.47 0.82
C THR A 96 -8.18 8.02 1.95
N ARG A 97 -8.26 7.30 3.07
CA ARG A 97 -9.00 7.72 4.28
C ARG A 97 -8.40 8.92 4.97
N ILE A 98 -7.07 9.07 4.96
CA ILE A 98 -6.38 10.26 5.50
C ILE A 98 -6.78 11.52 4.73
N GLN A 99 -6.96 11.42 3.40
CA GLN A 99 -7.36 12.56 2.58
C GLN A 99 -8.81 12.99 2.79
N GLY A 100 -9.68 12.09 3.25
CA GLY A 100 -11.09 12.39 3.49
C GLY A 100 -11.96 11.15 3.64
N PRO A 101 -13.24 11.33 3.98
CA PRO A 101 -14.17 10.22 4.20
C PRO A 101 -14.36 9.40 2.91
N PHE A 102 -14.25 8.09 3.04
CA PHE A 102 -14.49 7.13 1.96
C PHE A 102 -15.28 5.94 2.53
N ARG A 103 -16.40 5.61 1.89
CA ARG A 103 -17.29 4.51 2.28
C ARG A 103 -17.56 3.64 1.06
N VAL A 104 -17.58 2.33 1.29
CA VAL A 104 -17.99 1.33 0.31
C VAL A 104 -19.15 0.56 0.92
N ASP A 105 -20.30 0.64 0.27
CA ASP A 105 -21.46 -0.18 0.62
C ASP A 105 -21.46 -1.43 -0.26
N VAL A 106 -21.62 -2.58 0.38
CA VAL A 106 -21.61 -3.88 -0.29
C VAL A 106 -23.02 -4.44 -0.25
N PHE A 107 -23.54 -4.76 -1.43
CA PHE A 107 -24.79 -5.47 -1.60
C PHE A 107 -24.52 -6.77 -2.37
N GLY A 108 -24.98 -7.89 -1.83
CA GLY A 108 -24.82 -9.21 -2.43
C GLY A 108 -26.10 -10.03 -2.27
N PRO A 109 -26.33 -11.02 -3.16
CA PRO A 109 -27.48 -11.92 -3.04
C PRO A 109 -27.43 -12.73 -1.74
N GLU A 110 -28.59 -13.19 -1.27
CA GLU A 110 -28.68 -14.07 -0.10
C GLU A 110 -27.76 -15.30 -0.28
N GLY A 111 -26.96 -15.58 0.75
CA GLY A 111 -25.99 -16.68 0.74
C GLY A 111 -24.58 -16.32 0.23
N ASP A 112 -24.39 -15.22 -0.50
CA ASP A 112 -23.07 -14.82 -1.03
C ASP A 112 -22.58 -13.46 -0.53
N ALA A 113 -23.35 -12.77 0.32
CA ALA A 113 -22.99 -11.47 0.87
C ALA A 113 -21.57 -11.43 1.50
N LEU A 114 -21.13 -12.55 2.09
CA LEU A 114 -19.78 -12.68 2.65
C LEU A 114 -18.68 -12.65 1.59
N GLY A 115 -18.89 -13.29 0.43
CA GLY A 115 -17.92 -13.29 -0.67
C GLY A 115 -17.72 -11.90 -1.27
N TYR A 116 -18.81 -11.14 -1.46
CA TYR A 116 -18.73 -9.75 -1.90
C TYR A 116 -18.05 -8.85 -0.86
N TRP A 117 -18.32 -9.09 0.42
CA TRP A 117 -17.67 -8.37 1.50
C TRP A 117 -16.17 -8.62 1.55
N ASP A 118 -15.73 -9.87 1.40
CA ASP A 118 -14.32 -10.23 1.31
C ASP A 118 -13.65 -9.59 0.09
N LEU A 119 -14.33 -9.59 -1.07
CA LEU A 119 -13.81 -8.93 -2.27
C LEU A 119 -13.63 -7.42 -2.06
N ALA A 120 -14.59 -6.78 -1.41
CA ALA A 120 -14.52 -5.36 -1.08
C ALA A 120 -13.35 -5.07 -0.15
N ARG A 121 -13.14 -5.85 0.93
CA ARG A 121 -12.00 -5.67 1.83
C ARG A 121 -10.66 -5.92 1.14
N ASN A 122 -10.58 -6.92 0.26
CA ASN A 122 -9.37 -7.19 -0.51
C ASN A 122 -8.97 -6.01 -1.43
N TYR A 123 -9.93 -5.21 -1.90
CA TYR A 123 -9.66 -4.05 -2.75
C TYR A 123 -9.49 -2.74 -1.98
N TYR A 124 -10.44 -2.45 -1.08
CA TYR A 124 -10.61 -1.17 -0.40
C TYR A 124 -10.02 -1.13 1.02
N GLY A 125 -9.30 -2.18 1.38
CA GLY A 125 -8.62 -2.34 2.66
C GLY A 125 -9.54 -2.71 3.81
N SER A 126 -8.93 -2.79 5.00
CA SER A 126 -9.62 -3.19 6.23
C SER A 126 -10.59 -2.15 6.79
#